data_AF-A0A7C4X2C3-F1
#
_entry.id   AF-A0A7C4X2C3-F1
#
_cell.length_a   1.000
_cell.length_b   1.000
_cell.length_c   1.000
_cell.angle_alpha   90.00
_cell.angle_beta   90.00
_cell.angle_gamma   90.00
#
_symmetry.space_group_name_H-M   'P 1'
#
loop_
_entity.id
_entity.type
_entity.pdbx_description
1 polymer ?
#
loop_
_entity_poly.entity_id
_entity_poly.type
_entity_poly.pdbx_seq_one_letter_code
_entity_poly.pdbx_strand_id
1 'polypeptide(L)'
;MRIFTDEELLEEARPLSEKALEALEKGQIERLHYLLNEMDAGHKELCGLGLHWLPRMWSKIRINMGEAVLARMLSEMASYLMEPYVDEFLRGSEKTFICEIVQIWRCQYGGNLVPVAETAEDVVFALSPCGSGGRLVLEGWPQALPEFYAPCSDGTPIYCRGCKALQEAFNQACGAPIWTTQIRSDLPGACEMRFLKGATRGQKLFEPAELYRLVQSNCRQALEKILMGDLNIADLIRDQHREWRPYHDLMVEYAVCTQSLVYREKGAEYLDGFLKETYDSAFKMFYPIYDMLDDVSLLRLFVRVWHYHQATFRVQEEENRFAFILDPCGSGGRMYRAEMHKGQFRYGEGIPCLMKEPANINFNRKDFPIYCTHCASSNRDQFEGNPFIFVIDGHSQKDPGSPCIEYLYKKAAPREVSPGMLAQVGLKAVRPRP
;
A
#
# COMPACT_ATOMS: atom_id res chain seq x y z
N MET A 1 10.88 -16.61 -26.72
CA MET A 1 12.31 -16.95 -26.48
C MET A 1 12.57 -16.89 -24.99
N ARG A 2 13.32 -17.84 -24.44
CA ARG A 2 13.75 -17.84 -23.03
C ARG A 2 14.88 -16.83 -22.84
N ILE A 3 14.81 -16.02 -21.78
CA ILE A 3 15.70 -14.90 -21.48
C ILE A 3 16.68 -15.29 -20.38
N PHE A 4 16.23 -16.05 -19.37
CA PHE A 4 17.03 -16.45 -18.22
C PHE A 4 17.14 -17.98 -18.12
N THR A 5 18.29 -18.46 -17.68
CA THR A 5 18.40 -19.78 -17.06
C THR A 5 17.63 -19.84 -15.74
N ASP A 6 17.33 -21.04 -15.22
CA ASP A 6 16.65 -21.17 -13.92
C ASP A 6 17.46 -20.54 -12.78
N GLU A 7 18.79 -20.66 -12.83
CA GLU A 7 19.71 -20.08 -11.83
C GLU A 7 19.73 -18.55 -11.88
N GLU A 8 19.81 -17.96 -13.08
CA GLU A 8 19.73 -16.50 -13.24
C GLU A 8 18.38 -15.96 -12.77
N LEU A 9 17.28 -16.65 -13.09
CA LEU A 9 15.94 -16.22 -12.66
C LEU A 9 15.78 -16.28 -11.13
N LEU A 10 16.33 -17.32 -10.50
CA LEU A 10 16.36 -17.43 -9.04
C LEU A 10 17.15 -16.27 -8.41
N GLU A 11 18.32 -15.94 -8.95
CA GLU A 11 19.13 -14.81 -8.46
C GLU A 11 18.42 -13.46 -8.68
N GLU A 12 17.76 -13.26 -9.82
CA GLU A 12 16.97 -12.05 -10.08
C GLU A 12 15.82 -11.92 -9.08
N ALA A 13 15.14 -13.01 -8.73
CA ALA A 13 14.00 -13.02 -7.81
C ALA A 13 14.35 -12.73 -6.34
N ARG A 14 15.64 -12.72 -5.96
CA ARG A 14 16.06 -12.48 -4.57
C ARG A 14 15.80 -11.04 -4.10
N PRO A 15 15.39 -10.84 -2.83
CA PRO A 15 15.18 -9.51 -2.29
C PRO A 15 16.48 -8.72 -2.20
N LEU A 16 16.40 -7.40 -2.41
CA LEU A 16 17.54 -6.49 -2.32
C LEU A 16 18.26 -6.55 -0.96
N SER A 17 17.53 -6.83 0.12
CA SER A 17 18.08 -7.01 1.47
C SER A 17 19.07 -8.16 1.56
N GLU A 18 18.82 -9.28 0.88
CA GLU A 18 19.78 -10.39 0.87
C GLU A 18 21.04 -10.03 0.07
N LYS A 19 20.85 -9.39 -1.09
CA LYS A 19 21.95 -8.88 -1.92
C LYS A 19 22.80 -7.86 -1.14
N ALA A 20 22.18 -7.06 -0.27
CA ALA A 20 22.85 -6.08 0.57
C ALA A 20 23.62 -6.74 1.71
N LEU A 21 23.07 -7.78 2.35
CA LEU A 21 23.79 -8.56 3.36
C LEU A 21 25.02 -9.23 2.77
N GLU A 22 24.94 -9.81 1.57
CA GLU A 22 26.12 -10.36 0.89
C GLU A 22 27.17 -9.29 0.57
N ALA A 23 26.74 -8.11 0.10
CA ALA A 23 27.66 -7.01 -0.18
C ALA A 23 28.37 -6.55 1.11
N LEU A 24 27.66 -6.52 2.24
CA LEU A 24 28.23 -6.23 3.55
C LEU A 24 29.27 -7.29 3.96
N GLU A 25 28.94 -8.58 3.84
CA GLU A 25 29.86 -9.69 4.17
C GLU A 25 31.13 -9.68 3.31
N LYS A 26 31.01 -9.33 2.03
CA LYS A 26 32.12 -9.24 1.07
C LYS A 26 32.90 -7.92 1.17
N GLY A 27 32.51 -7.00 2.06
CA GLY A 27 33.15 -5.68 2.20
C GLY A 27 32.95 -4.75 0.99
N GLN A 28 31.91 -4.97 0.19
CA GLN A 28 31.61 -4.22 -1.04
C GLN A 28 30.81 -2.96 -0.73
N ILE A 29 31.45 -1.96 -0.12
CA ILE A 29 30.78 -0.77 0.41
C ILE A 29 30.01 0.04 -0.65
N GLU A 30 30.58 0.23 -1.85
CA GLU A 30 29.88 0.96 -2.92
C GLU A 30 28.60 0.24 -3.36
N ARG A 31 28.67 -1.09 -3.50
CA ARG A 31 27.51 -1.92 -3.86
C ARG A 31 26.45 -1.89 -2.75
N LEU A 32 26.88 -1.98 -1.50
CA LEU A 32 26.01 -1.87 -0.34
C LEU A 32 25.29 -0.51 -0.32
N HIS A 33 26.01 0.59 -0.55
CA HIS A 33 25.41 1.93 -0.66
C HIS A 33 24.33 2.01 -1.75
N TYR A 34 24.62 1.47 -2.94
CA TYR A 34 23.64 1.41 -4.02
C TYR A 34 22.39 0.63 -3.60
N LEU A 35 22.54 -0.55 -3.00
CA LEU A 35 21.43 -1.39 -2.59
C LEU A 35 20.59 -0.76 -1.47
N LEU A 36 21.22 -0.07 -0.50
CA LEU A 36 20.51 0.67 0.54
C LEU A 36 19.62 1.78 -0.04
N ASN A 37 20.10 2.51 -1.05
CA ASN A 37 19.31 3.54 -1.72
C ASN A 37 18.15 2.95 -2.53
N GLU A 38 18.38 1.84 -3.25
CA GLU A 38 17.32 1.13 -3.97
C GLU A 38 16.25 0.60 -3.01
N MET A 39 16.66 0.09 -1.85
CA MET A 39 15.73 -0.39 -0.82
C MET A 39 14.91 0.73 -0.17
N ASP A 40 15.55 1.86 0.13
CA ASP A 40 14.85 3.05 0.65
C ASP A 40 13.78 3.55 -0.33
N ALA A 41 13.99 3.32 -1.63
CA ALA A 41 13.07 3.66 -2.70
C ALA A 41 12.10 2.54 -3.10
N GLY A 42 12.20 1.33 -2.55
CA GLY A 42 11.56 0.16 -3.18
C GLY A 42 10.03 0.09 -3.05
N HIS A 43 9.44 0.82 -2.11
CA HIS A 43 7.98 0.87 -1.90
C HIS A 43 7.28 2.00 -2.68
N LYS A 44 8.03 2.84 -3.42
CA LYS A 44 7.52 4.10 -3.99
C LYS A 44 6.37 3.90 -4.97
N GLU A 45 6.44 2.89 -5.83
CA GLU A 45 5.41 2.58 -6.82
C GLU A 45 4.09 2.19 -6.16
N LEU A 46 4.13 1.29 -5.17
CA LEU A 46 2.95 0.85 -4.42
C LEU A 46 2.39 1.97 -3.54
N CYS A 47 3.26 2.74 -2.87
CA CYS A 47 2.85 3.92 -2.12
C CYS A 47 2.16 4.94 -3.03
N GLY A 48 2.69 5.18 -4.24
CA GLY A 48 2.09 6.06 -5.23
C GLY A 48 0.71 5.56 -5.68
N LEU A 49 0.58 4.27 -6.03
CA LEU A 49 -0.70 3.70 -6.42
C LEU A 49 -1.74 3.82 -5.30
N GLY A 50 -1.39 3.47 -4.05
CA GLY A 50 -2.28 3.60 -2.89
C GLY A 50 -2.68 5.05 -2.62
N LEU A 51 -1.71 5.98 -2.68
CA LEU A 51 -1.92 7.42 -2.52
C LEU A 51 -2.93 7.97 -3.54
N HIS A 52 -2.97 7.40 -4.73
CA HIS A 52 -3.83 7.81 -5.82
C HIS A 52 -5.16 7.05 -5.89
N TRP A 53 -5.23 5.84 -5.35
CA TRP A 53 -6.43 5.01 -5.41
C TRP A 53 -7.44 5.36 -4.31
N LEU A 54 -6.99 5.47 -3.06
CA LEU A 54 -7.84 5.81 -1.91
C LEU A 54 -8.62 7.12 -2.10
N PRO A 55 -8.01 8.27 -2.46
CA PRO A 55 -8.75 9.51 -2.63
C PRO A 55 -9.72 9.46 -3.81
N ARG A 56 -9.41 8.73 -4.88
CA ARG A 56 -10.33 8.52 -6.01
C ARG A 56 -11.58 7.78 -5.56
N MET A 57 -11.42 6.71 -4.78
CA MET A 57 -12.54 5.97 -4.20
C MET A 57 -13.41 6.86 -3.31
N TRP A 58 -12.80 7.62 -2.41
CA TRP A 58 -13.52 8.49 -1.49
C TRP A 58 -14.19 9.67 -2.19
N SER A 59 -13.55 10.26 -3.20
CA SER A 59 -14.17 11.29 -4.05
C SER A 59 -15.35 10.72 -4.83
N LYS A 60 -15.24 9.52 -5.38
CA LYS A 60 -16.34 8.87 -6.10
C LYS A 60 -17.53 8.59 -5.19
N ILE A 61 -17.30 8.14 -3.95
CA ILE A 61 -18.34 8.00 -2.92
C ILE A 61 -18.97 9.36 -2.62
N ARG A 62 -18.17 10.40 -2.38
CA ARG A 62 -18.65 11.75 -2.10
C ARG A 62 -19.54 12.30 -3.22
N ILE A 63 -19.11 12.15 -4.48
CA ILE A 63 -19.81 12.66 -5.65
C ILE A 63 -21.12 11.88 -5.89
N ASN A 64 -21.06 10.55 -5.85
CA ASN A 64 -22.21 9.71 -6.21
C ASN A 64 -23.20 9.49 -5.06
N MET A 65 -22.74 9.55 -3.81
CA MET A 65 -23.52 9.18 -2.62
C MET A 65 -23.64 10.32 -1.60
N GLY A 66 -22.87 11.40 -1.76
CA GLY A 66 -22.87 12.55 -0.88
C GLY A 66 -21.81 12.49 0.22
N GLU A 67 -21.42 13.66 0.71
CA GLU A 67 -20.38 13.83 1.72
C GLU A 67 -20.75 13.22 3.08
N ALA A 68 -22.04 13.24 3.45
CA ALA A 68 -22.51 12.59 4.67
C ALA A 68 -22.32 11.06 4.64
N VAL A 69 -22.51 10.43 3.48
CA VAL A 69 -22.26 8.99 3.31
C VAL A 69 -20.77 8.70 3.40
N LEU A 70 -19.93 9.51 2.75
CA LEU A 70 -18.48 9.38 2.89
C LEU A 70 -18.05 9.49 4.36
N ALA A 71 -18.53 10.50 5.08
CA ALA A 71 -18.17 10.72 6.49
C ALA A 71 -18.55 9.51 7.37
N ARG A 72 -19.76 8.96 7.19
CA ARG A 72 -20.19 7.74 7.89
C ARG A 72 -19.28 6.55 7.56
N MET A 73 -19.01 6.30 6.28
CA MET A 73 -18.17 5.18 5.86
C MET A 73 -16.75 5.30 6.42
N LEU A 74 -16.14 6.50 6.35
CA LEU A 74 -14.82 6.74 6.92
C LEU A 74 -14.79 6.52 8.43
N SER A 75 -15.83 6.96 9.14
CA SER A 75 -15.96 6.75 10.59
C SER A 75 -16.08 5.26 10.95
N GLU A 76 -16.91 4.50 10.23
CA GLU A 76 -17.08 3.06 10.42
C GLU A 76 -15.75 2.32 10.17
N MET A 77 -15.10 2.60 9.03
CA MET A 77 -13.79 2.03 8.71
C MET A 77 -12.73 2.39 9.74
N ALA A 78 -12.66 3.66 10.15
CA ALA A 78 -11.67 4.08 11.13
C ALA A 78 -11.86 3.41 12.49
N SER A 79 -13.11 3.20 12.91
CA SER A 79 -13.40 2.50 14.17
C SER A 79 -12.90 1.06 14.12
N TYR A 80 -13.16 0.35 13.02
CA TYR A 80 -12.65 -1.00 12.78
C TYR A 80 -11.12 -1.05 12.72
N LEU A 81 -10.47 -0.12 11.99
CA LEU A 81 -9.02 -0.13 11.80
C LEU A 81 -8.25 0.28 13.06
N MET A 82 -8.84 1.12 13.92
CA MET A 82 -8.21 1.60 15.14
C MET A 82 -8.45 0.71 16.36
N GLU A 83 -9.39 -0.23 16.30
CA GLU A 83 -9.67 -1.18 17.39
C GLU A 83 -8.41 -1.85 17.98
N PRO A 84 -7.48 -2.43 17.18
CA PRO A 84 -6.28 -3.06 17.75
C PRO A 84 -5.34 -2.06 18.42
N TYR A 85 -5.25 -0.84 17.87
CA TYR A 85 -4.42 0.22 18.43
C TYR A 85 -5.00 0.74 19.74
N VAL A 86 -6.33 0.84 19.85
CA VAL A 86 -7.01 1.19 21.10
C VAL A 86 -6.77 0.13 22.16
N ASP A 87 -6.97 -1.15 21.82
CA ASP A 87 -6.77 -2.27 22.75
C ASP A 87 -5.33 -2.35 23.27
N GLU A 88 -4.35 -2.12 22.40
CA GLU A 88 -2.94 -2.09 22.77
C GLU A 88 -2.59 -0.84 23.57
N PHE A 89 -3.13 0.33 23.21
CA PHE A 89 -2.93 1.56 23.97
C PHE A 89 -3.44 1.44 25.41
N LEU A 90 -4.66 0.90 25.60
CA LEU A 90 -5.27 0.73 26.93
C LEU A 90 -4.52 -0.29 27.81
N ARG A 91 -3.79 -1.23 27.21
CA ARG A 91 -2.95 -2.22 27.92
C ARG A 91 -1.48 -1.81 28.04
N GLY A 92 -1.05 -0.89 27.18
CA GLY A 92 0.34 -0.56 26.92
C GLY A 92 0.75 0.79 27.49
N SER A 93 1.74 1.41 26.85
CA SER A 93 2.25 2.72 27.21
C SER A 93 2.03 3.74 26.09
N GLU A 94 1.92 5.01 26.47
CA GLU A 94 1.85 6.14 25.53
C GLU A 94 3.05 6.13 24.57
N LYS A 95 4.25 5.78 25.06
CA LYS A 95 5.46 5.65 24.24
C LYS A 95 5.29 4.60 23.14
N THR A 96 4.76 3.42 23.47
CA THR A 96 4.53 2.33 22.51
C THR A 96 3.60 2.79 21.39
N PHE A 97 2.46 3.38 21.74
CA PHE A 97 1.50 3.88 20.75
C PHE A 97 2.09 4.97 19.85
N ILE A 98 2.86 5.92 20.41
CA ILE A 98 3.56 6.94 19.62
C ILE A 98 4.50 6.28 18.61
N CYS A 99 5.29 5.30 19.04
CA CYS A 99 6.21 4.58 18.15
C CYS A 99 5.47 3.90 16.99
N GLU A 100 4.33 3.25 17.27
CA GLU A 100 3.55 2.55 16.25
C GLU A 100 2.93 3.51 15.23
N ILE A 101 2.31 4.61 15.68
CA ILE A 101 1.74 5.60 14.76
C ILE A 101 2.83 6.27 13.93
N VAL A 102 4.00 6.56 14.52
CA VAL A 102 5.15 7.09 13.79
C VAL A 102 5.65 6.09 12.75
N GLN A 103 5.68 4.79 13.07
CA GLN A 103 6.11 3.75 12.13
C GLN A 103 5.23 3.69 10.88
N ILE A 104 3.92 3.93 11.01
CA ILE A 104 3.00 4.02 9.86
C ILE A 104 3.40 5.18 8.94
N TRP A 105 3.76 6.34 9.49
CA TRP A 105 3.97 7.55 8.69
C TRP A 105 5.42 7.77 8.24
N ARG A 106 6.41 7.15 8.87
CA ARG A 106 7.84 7.36 8.53
C ARG A 106 8.23 6.82 7.15
N CYS A 107 7.53 5.80 6.65
CA CYS A 107 7.83 5.16 5.37
C CYS A 107 6.95 5.70 4.21
N GLN A 108 6.42 6.92 4.32
CA GLN A 108 5.64 7.50 3.24
C GLN A 108 6.55 8.07 2.15
N TYR A 109 6.35 7.62 0.91
CA TYR A 109 7.09 8.19 -0.21
C TYR A 109 6.77 9.67 -0.40
N GLY A 110 7.81 10.50 -0.41
CA GLY A 110 7.69 11.95 -0.57
C GLY A 110 7.18 12.65 0.68
N GLY A 111 7.06 11.95 1.80
CA GLY A 111 6.84 12.54 3.12
C GLY A 111 8.17 12.82 3.83
N ASN A 112 8.15 13.76 4.77
CA ASN A 112 9.27 14.04 5.65
C ASN A 112 8.75 14.28 7.06
N LEU A 113 8.91 13.26 7.90
CA LEU A 113 8.53 13.28 9.31
C LEU A 113 9.75 13.68 10.15
N VAL A 114 9.60 14.73 10.95
CA VAL A 114 10.67 15.23 11.82
C VAL A 114 10.16 15.45 13.24
N PRO A 115 10.88 15.01 14.28
CA PRO A 115 10.54 15.36 15.65
C PRO A 115 10.74 16.86 15.84
N VAL A 116 9.76 17.52 16.45
CA VAL A 116 9.79 18.97 16.71
C VAL A 116 10.11 19.21 18.17
N ALA A 117 9.36 18.58 19.06
CA ALA A 117 9.51 18.78 20.49
C ALA A 117 8.93 17.61 21.27
N GLU A 118 9.50 17.39 22.45
CA GLU A 118 8.84 16.68 23.53
C GLU A 118 8.76 17.65 24.72
N THR A 119 7.54 17.96 25.15
CA THR A 119 7.27 18.81 26.32
C THR A 119 6.78 17.96 27.50
N ALA A 120 6.46 18.62 28.62
CA ALA A 120 5.80 17.95 29.74
C ALA A 120 4.39 17.42 29.36
N GLU A 121 3.75 18.01 28.34
CA GLU A 121 2.35 17.74 27.98
C GLU A 121 2.21 16.92 26.70
N ASP A 122 3.21 16.95 25.81
CA ASP A 122 3.06 16.35 24.48
C ASP A 122 4.37 15.91 23.82
N VAL A 123 4.20 15.12 22.76
CA VAL A 123 5.23 14.83 21.77
C VAL A 123 4.71 15.31 20.41
N VAL A 124 5.52 16.12 19.72
CA VAL A 124 5.13 16.81 18.49
C VAL A 124 6.07 16.45 17.35
N PHE A 125 5.49 16.13 16.20
CA PHE A 125 6.19 15.88 14.95
C PHE A 125 5.65 16.81 13.86
N ALA A 126 6.53 17.26 12.96
CA ALA A 126 6.12 17.92 11.74
C ALA A 126 6.22 16.94 10.58
N LEU A 127 5.19 16.93 9.74
CA LEU A 127 5.13 16.25 8.45
C LEU A 127 5.25 17.32 7.38
N SER A 128 6.48 17.60 6.94
CA SER A 128 6.79 18.73 6.06
C SER A 128 7.69 18.30 4.89
N PRO A 129 7.09 17.79 3.79
CA PRO A 129 5.65 17.64 3.59
C PRO A 129 5.07 16.37 4.21
N CYS A 130 3.75 16.32 4.37
CA CYS A 130 3.03 15.08 4.68
C CYS A 130 2.96 14.20 3.44
N GLY A 131 3.45 12.95 3.52
CA GLY A 131 3.55 12.04 2.38
C GLY A 131 2.22 11.50 1.85
N SER A 132 1.09 11.92 2.43
CA SER A 132 -0.25 11.58 1.99
C SER A 132 -1.01 12.76 1.35
N GLY A 133 -2.06 13.26 1.99
CA GLY A 133 -2.87 14.36 1.45
C GLY A 133 -2.08 15.64 1.22
N GLY A 134 -1.07 15.90 2.04
CA GLY A 134 -0.19 17.06 1.87
C GLY A 134 0.63 17.01 0.57
N ARG A 135 1.16 15.82 0.24
CA ARG A 135 1.85 15.55 -1.01
C ARG A 135 0.94 15.76 -2.22
N LEU A 136 -0.30 15.26 -2.18
CA LEU A 136 -1.25 15.48 -3.27
C LEU A 136 -1.54 16.96 -3.51
N VAL A 137 -1.64 17.75 -2.43
CA VAL A 137 -1.80 19.21 -2.50
C VAL A 137 -0.57 19.86 -3.14
N LEU A 138 0.64 19.48 -2.73
CA LEU A 138 1.88 20.05 -3.26
C LEU A 138 2.12 19.71 -4.74
N GLU A 139 1.73 18.52 -5.16
CA GLU A 139 1.79 18.09 -6.56
C GLU A 139 0.70 18.75 -7.43
N GLY A 140 -0.23 19.52 -6.83
CA GLY A 140 -1.25 20.28 -7.57
C GLY A 140 -2.44 19.45 -8.07
N TRP A 141 -2.62 18.23 -7.55
CA TRP A 141 -3.69 17.34 -8.00
C TRP A 141 -5.11 17.87 -7.78
N PRO A 142 -5.44 18.56 -6.67
CA PRO A 142 -6.76 19.17 -6.50
C PRO A 142 -7.15 20.15 -7.61
N GLN A 143 -6.16 20.83 -8.20
CA GLN A 143 -6.36 21.77 -9.30
C GLN A 143 -6.35 21.07 -10.66
N ALA A 144 -5.45 20.10 -10.85
CA ALA A 144 -5.30 19.39 -12.12
C ALA A 144 -6.47 18.43 -12.42
N LEU A 145 -6.99 17.74 -11.40
CA LEU A 145 -8.04 16.73 -11.53
C LEU A 145 -9.06 16.84 -10.37
N PRO A 146 -9.85 17.93 -10.30
CA PRO A 146 -10.76 18.20 -9.19
C PRO A 146 -11.83 17.11 -8.99
N GLU A 147 -12.21 16.38 -10.04
CA GLU A 147 -13.15 15.26 -9.96
C GLU A 147 -12.66 14.12 -9.05
N PHE A 148 -11.33 14.01 -8.86
CA PHE A 148 -10.71 12.99 -8.03
C PHE A 148 -10.15 13.53 -6.71
N TYR A 149 -9.78 14.82 -6.65
CA TYR A 149 -8.98 15.35 -5.54
C TYR A 149 -9.55 16.62 -4.91
N ALA A 150 -10.72 17.10 -5.36
CA ALA A 150 -11.33 18.26 -4.73
C ALA A 150 -11.55 18.03 -3.22
N PRO A 151 -11.33 19.06 -2.39
CA PRO A 151 -11.54 18.96 -0.96
C PRO A 151 -13.01 18.72 -0.61
N CYS A 152 -13.24 18.28 0.62
CA CYS A 152 -14.56 18.28 1.24
C CYS A 152 -15.10 19.70 1.42
N SER A 153 -16.38 19.81 1.76
CA SER A 153 -17.08 21.08 1.95
C SER A 153 -16.43 21.99 3.00
N ASP A 154 -15.76 21.39 3.99
CA ASP A 154 -15.00 22.07 5.05
C ASP A 154 -13.58 22.53 4.61
N GLY A 155 -13.22 22.32 3.35
CA GLY A 155 -11.89 22.63 2.80
C GLY A 155 -10.81 21.58 3.09
N THR A 156 -11.13 20.51 3.83
CA THR A 156 -10.17 19.45 4.12
C THR A 156 -9.88 18.65 2.85
N PRO A 157 -8.60 18.44 2.46
CA PRO A 157 -8.27 17.57 1.33
C PRO A 157 -8.87 16.16 1.53
N ILE A 158 -9.36 15.56 0.45
CA ILE A 158 -10.11 14.28 0.53
C ILE A 158 -9.32 13.16 1.23
N TYR A 159 -8.01 13.07 0.99
CA TYR A 159 -7.18 12.07 1.67
C TYR A 159 -7.07 12.36 3.17
N CYS A 160 -6.93 13.63 3.54
CA CYS A 160 -6.80 14.06 4.93
C CYS A 160 -8.05 13.72 5.75
N ARG A 161 -9.24 13.63 5.15
CA ARG A 161 -10.45 13.14 5.83
C ARG A 161 -10.31 11.71 6.34
N GLY A 162 -9.63 10.83 5.60
CA GLY A 162 -9.33 9.47 6.06
C GLY A 162 -8.43 9.47 7.30
N CYS A 163 -7.33 10.23 7.26
CA CYS A 163 -6.44 10.40 8.42
C CYS A 163 -7.17 11.00 9.64
N LYS A 164 -8.10 11.94 9.41
CA LYS A 164 -8.93 12.53 10.47
C LYS A 164 -9.88 11.53 11.09
N ALA A 165 -10.52 10.68 10.29
CA ALA A 165 -11.39 9.64 10.80
C ALA A 165 -10.66 8.67 11.73
N LEU A 166 -9.39 8.31 11.45
CA LEU A 166 -8.58 7.48 12.36
C LEU A 166 -8.39 8.14 13.72
N GLN A 167 -8.00 9.42 13.72
CA GLN A 167 -7.82 10.18 14.95
C GLN A 167 -9.12 10.30 15.74
N GLU A 168 -10.22 10.62 15.05
CA GLU A 168 -11.55 10.75 15.65
C GLU A 168 -11.97 9.43 16.30
N ALA A 169 -11.84 8.31 15.59
CA ALA A 169 -12.18 6.98 16.11
C ALA A 169 -11.33 6.59 17.32
N PHE A 170 -10.00 6.75 17.23
CA PHE A 170 -9.09 6.43 18.32
C PHE A 170 -9.37 7.30 19.57
N ASN A 171 -9.49 8.61 19.39
CA ASN A 171 -9.72 9.56 20.47
C ASN A 171 -11.09 9.37 21.13
N GLN A 172 -12.12 9.07 20.33
CA GLN A 172 -13.44 8.75 20.85
C GLN A 172 -13.42 7.49 21.72
N ALA A 173 -12.75 6.43 21.26
CA ALA A 173 -12.63 5.18 22.01
C ALA A 173 -11.83 5.37 23.31
N CYS A 174 -10.81 6.23 23.31
CA CYS A 174 -10.01 6.55 24.48
C CYS A 174 -10.63 7.64 25.39
N GLY A 175 -11.70 8.32 24.95
CA GLY A 175 -12.34 9.41 25.69
C GLY A 175 -11.52 10.70 25.81
N ALA A 176 -10.48 10.89 24.99
CA ALA A 176 -9.59 12.04 25.05
C ALA A 176 -8.90 12.32 23.69
N PRO A 177 -8.49 13.57 23.38
CA PRO A 177 -7.83 13.94 22.13
C PRO A 177 -6.33 13.57 22.13
N ILE A 178 -6.02 12.29 22.35
CA ILE A 178 -4.67 11.78 22.55
C ILE A 178 -3.82 11.94 21.31
N TRP A 179 -4.35 11.63 20.12
CA TRP A 179 -3.64 11.76 18.85
C TRP A 179 -4.38 12.75 17.94
N THR A 180 -3.71 13.83 17.59
CA THR A 180 -4.28 14.86 16.71
C THR A 180 -3.29 15.24 15.62
N THR A 181 -3.83 15.70 14.50
CA THR A 181 -3.05 16.38 13.47
C THR A 181 -3.62 17.75 13.14
N GLN A 182 -2.82 18.66 12.61
CA GLN A 182 -3.27 19.97 12.15
C GLN A 182 -2.65 20.26 10.80
N ILE A 183 -3.48 20.49 9.78
CA ILE A 183 -2.99 20.94 8.47
C ILE A 183 -2.51 22.38 8.65
N ARG A 184 -1.31 22.69 8.17
CA ARG A 184 -0.75 24.03 8.29
C ARG A 184 -1.28 24.95 7.20
N SER A 185 -1.90 26.04 7.61
CA SER A 185 -2.43 27.07 6.69
C SER A 185 -1.34 27.95 6.08
N ASP A 186 -0.17 28.01 6.73
CA ASP A 186 0.95 28.88 6.35
C ASP A 186 2.04 28.15 5.55
N LEU A 187 1.97 26.82 5.46
CA LEU A 187 2.89 26.00 4.67
C LEU A 187 2.10 24.91 3.91
N PRO A 188 1.87 25.07 2.59
CA PRO A 188 1.14 24.11 1.79
C PRO A 188 1.71 22.69 1.91
N GLY A 189 0.81 21.71 2.06
CA GLY A 189 1.16 20.30 2.18
C GLY A 189 1.82 19.88 3.49
N ALA A 190 2.05 20.81 4.42
CA ALA A 190 2.58 20.49 5.74
C ALA A 190 1.45 20.17 6.73
N CYS A 191 1.77 19.29 7.68
CA CYS A 191 0.88 18.91 8.77
C CYS A 191 1.70 18.78 10.06
N GLU A 192 1.11 19.15 11.19
CA GLU A 192 1.67 18.88 12.51
C GLU A 192 0.93 17.67 13.12
N MET A 193 1.65 16.74 13.73
CA MET A 193 1.09 15.61 14.46
C MET A 193 1.50 15.71 15.93
N ARG A 194 0.51 15.61 16.81
CA ARG A 194 0.65 15.79 18.26
C ARG A 194 0.07 14.60 19.00
N PHE A 195 0.82 14.15 20.00
CA PHE A 195 0.40 13.16 20.98
C PHE A 195 0.36 13.79 22.36
N LEU A 196 -0.80 13.82 23.00
CA LEU A 196 -0.94 14.30 24.37
C LEU A 196 -0.51 13.22 25.36
N LYS A 197 0.21 13.65 26.40
CA LYS A 197 0.58 12.83 27.56
C LYS A 197 -0.50 12.97 28.63
N GLY A 198 -1.19 11.87 28.90
CA GLY A 198 -2.10 11.73 30.03
C GLY A 198 -1.37 11.13 31.22
N ALA A 199 -1.10 9.83 31.15
CA ALA A 199 -0.50 9.06 32.23
C ALA A 199 0.96 9.42 32.48
N THR A 200 1.68 9.87 31.45
CA THR A 200 3.10 10.24 31.55
C THR A 200 3.34 11.75 31.54
N ARG A 201 2.31 12.55 31.87
CA ARG A 201 2.45 14.00 32.00
C ARG A 201 3.63 14.36 32.94
N GLY A 202 4.46 15.30 32.50
CA GLY A 202 5.67 15.73 33.19
C GLY A 202 6.86 14.79 33.08
N GLN A 203 6.70 13.62 32.45
CA GLN A 203 7.77 12.65 32.25
C GLN A 203 8.38 12.79 30.85
N LYS A 204 9.68 12.50 30.76
CA LYS A 204 10.40 12.36 29.49
C LYS A 204 10.29 10.91 29.02
N LEU A 205 9.68 10.71 27.85
CA LEU A 205 9.45 9.42 27.21
C LEU A 205 10.62 9.01 26.33
N PHE A 206 11.26 9.96 25.64
CA PHE A 206 12.30 9.64 24.66
C PHE A 206 13.60 10.39 24.92
N GLU A 207 14.71 9.73 24.65
CA GLU A 207 15.98 10.43 24.49
C GLU A 207 16.04 11.14 23.12
N PRO A 208 16.71 12.30 22.98
CA PRO A 208 16.74 13.04 21.71
C PRO A 208 17.21 12.21 20.52
N ALA A 209 18.23 11.38 20.73
CA ALA A 209 18.74 10.48 19.69
C ALA A 209 17.76 9.35 19.36
N GLU A 210 16.90 8.94 20.30
CA GLU A 210 15.85 7.96 20.08
C GLU A 210 14.74 8.55 19.19
N LEU A 211 14.27 9.77 19.47
CA LEU A 211 13.28 10.46 18.62
C LEU A 211 13.80 10.67 17.20
N TYR A 212 15.07 11.04 17.06
CA TYR A 212 15.68 11.24 15.75
C TYR A 212 15.71 9.93 14.94
N ARG A 213 16.11 8.81 15.55
CA ARG A 213 16.10 7.49 14.88
C ARG A 213 14.69 6.98 14.58
N LEU A 214 13.72 7.28 15.44
CA LEU A 214 12.35 6.78 15.32
C LEU A 214 11.72 7.16 13.96
N VAL A 215 12.01 8.37 13.47
CA VAL A 215 11.48 8.90 12.21
C VAL A 215 12.29 8.52 10.97
N GLN A 216 13.44 7.89 11.14
CA GLN A 216 14.30 7.47 10.02
C GLN A 216 14.00 6.04 9.58
N SER A 217 14.09 5.80 8.26
CA SER A 217 14.09 4.44 7.74
C SER A 217 15.32 3.68 8.21
N ASN A 218 15.22 2.34 8.27
CA ASN A 218 16.35 1.48 8.60
C ASN A 218 17.49 1.66 7.58
N CYS A 219 17.16 1.85 6.29
CA CYS A 219 18.15 2.18 5.26
C CYS A 219 18.90 3.47 5.57
N ARG A 220 18.20 4.53 6.01
CA ARG A 220 18.83 5.80 6.33
C ARG A 220 19.74 5.69 7.55
N GLN A 221 19.30 4.97 8.58
CA GLN A 221 20.12 4.68 9.76
C GLN A 221 21.38 3.87 9.38
N ALA A 222 21.26 2.89 8.48
CA ALA A 222 22.38 2.10 7.99
C ALA A 222 23.39 2.96 7.21
N LEU A 223 22.91 3.85 6.34
CA LEU A 223 23.76 4.80 5.60
C LEU A 223 24.52 5.74 6.54
N GLU A 224 23.88 6.24 7.59
CA GLU A 224 24.53 7.11 8.59
C GLU A 224 25.60 6.37 9.39
N LYS A 225 25.36 5.11 9.75
CA LYS A 225 26.36 4.27 10.39
C LYS A 225 27.58 4.01 9.51
N ILE A 226 27.38 3.72 8.22
CA ILE A 226 28.49 3.53 7.27
C ILE A 226 29.34 4.80 7.18
N LEU A 227 28.72 5.99 7.14
CA LEU A 227 29.46 7.27 7.14
C LEU A 227 30.33 7.46 8.39
N MET A 228 29.96 6.86 9.52
CA MET A 228 30.72 6.88 10.76
C MET A 228 31.73 5.72 10.87
N GLY A 229 31.82 4.85 9.86
CA GLY A 229 32.66 3.66 9.89
C GLY A 229 32.10 2.49 10.71
N ASP A 230 30.83 2.56 11.14
CA ASP A 230 30.14 1.47 11.83
C ASP A 230 29.44 0.54 10.82
N LEU A 231 29.98 -0.67 10.65
CA LEU A 231 29.40 -1.71 9.78
C LEU A 231 28.48 -2.68 10.53
N ASN A 232 28.18 -2.44 11.82
CA ASN A 232 27.20 -3.21 12.57
C ASN A 232 25.77 -2.77 12.22
N ILE A 233 25.34 -3.15 11.01
CA ILE A 233 24.08 -2.73 10.38
C ILE A 233 23.24 -3.90 9.84
N ALA A 234 23.65 -5.15 10.05
CA ALA A 234 22.95 -6.31 9.49
C ALA A 234 21.47 -6.37 9.88
N ASP A 235 21.13 -5.99 11.12
CA ASP A 235 19.74 -5.96 11.61
C ASP A 235 18.89 -4.85 10.98
N LEU A 236 19.51 -3.79 10.46
CA LEU A 236 18.81 -2.74 9.71
C LEU A 236 18.50 -3.17 8.27
N ILE A 237 19.26 -4.12 7.73
CA ILE A 237 19.14 -4.60 6.36
C ILE A 237 18.22 -5.82 6.27
N ARG A 238 18.28 -6.72 7.26
CA ARG A 238 17.51 -7.96 7.28
C ARG A 238 16.02 -7.65 7.15
N ASP A 239 15.36 -8.29 6.18
CA ASP A 239 13.93 -8.11 5.92
C ASP A 239 13.50 -6.65 5.75
N GLN A 240 14.38 -5.75 5.28
CA GLN A 240 14.08 -4.31 5.21
C GLN A 240 12.78 -4.02 4.44
N HIS A 241 12.47 -4.78 3.41
CA HIS A 241 11.22 -4.66 2.66
C HIS A 241 9.95 -4.84 3.53
N ARG A 242 10.05 -5.34 4.77
CA ARG A 242 8.94 -5.46 5.74
C ARG A 242 8.79 -4.24 6.64
N GLU A 243 9.75 -3.32 6.63
CA GLU A 243 9.71 -2.11 7.44
C GLU A 243 8.46 -1.26 7.17
N TRP A 244 8.07 -1.15 5.89
CA TRP A 244 6.89 -0.37 5.46
C TRP A 244 5.56 -1.12 5.62
N ARG A 245 5.57 -2.39 6.09
CA ARG A 245 4.38 -3.22 6.24
C ARG A 245 3.23 -2.55 7.00
N PRO A 246 3.45 -1.80 8.10
CA PRO A 246 2.34 -1.14 8.80
C PRO A 246 1.60 -0.15 7.90
N TYR A 247 2.33 0.62 7.09
CA TYR A 247 1.72 1.57 6.16
C TYR A 247 1.04 0.88 4.98
N HIS A 248 1.72 -0.12 4.39
CA HIS A 248 1.15 -0.96 3.34
C HIS A 248 -0.19 -1.55 3.77
N ASP A 249 -0.20 -2.26 4.90
CA ASP A 249 -1.36 -2.99 5.37
C ASP A 249 -2.50 -2.02 5.69
N LEU A 250 -2.24 -0.87 6.30
CA LEU A 250 -3.26 0.17 6.53
C LEU A 250 -3.91 0.65 5.22
N MET A 251 -3.13 0.89 4.16
CA MET A 251 -3.69 1.33 2.87
C MET A 251 -4.54 0.23 2.21
N VAL A 252 -4.08 -1.01 2.25
CA VAL A 252 -4.80 -2.15 1.68
C VAL A 252 -6.09 -2.43 2.48
N GLU A 253 -6.03 -2.33 3.80
CA GLU A 253 -7.20 -2.47 4.69
C GLU A 253 -8.23 -1.36 4.46
N TYR A 254 -7.81 -0.11 4.25
CA TYR A 254 -8.70 0.94 3.80
C TYR A 254 -9.39 0.60 2.47
N ALA A 255 -8.63 0.07 1.51
CA ALA A 255 -9.17 -0.26 0.20
C ALA A 255 -10.21 -1.39 0.27
N VAL A 256 -9.93 -2.49 0.97
CA VAL A 256 -10.90 -3.60 1.14
C VAL A 256 -12.13 -3.16 1.93
N CYS A 257 -11.97 -2.36 3.00
CA CYS A 257 -13.10 -1.86 3.76
C CYS A 257 -13.97 -0.94 2.90
N THR A 258 -13.36 -0.05 2.11
CA THR A 258 -14.07 0.83 1.18
C THR A 258 -14.86 0.02 0.15
N GLN A 259 -14.23 -0.97 -0.49
CA GLN A 259 -14.90 -1.85 -1.46
C GLN A 259 -16.02 -2.67 -0.82
N SER A 260 -15.82 -3.16 0.40
CA SER A 260 -16.84 -3.92 1.14
C SER A 260 -18.08 -3.08 1.42
N LEU A 261 -17.90 -1.84 1.88
CA LEU A 261 -19.02 -0.92 2.14
C LEU A 261 -19.72 -0.52 0.84
N VAL A 262 -18.98 -0.22 -0.22
CA VAL A 262 -19.55 0.09 -1.55
C VAL A 262 -20.38 -1.09 -2.07
N TYR A 263 -19.86 -2.32 -1.96
CA TYR A 263 -20.58 -3.52 -2.37
C TYR A 263 -21.86 -3.75 -1.55
N ARG A 264 -21.81 -3.59 -0.23
CA ARG A 264 -22.99 -3.73 0.64
C ARG A 264 -24.08 -2.71 0.30
N GLU A 265 -23.69 -1.48 -0.03
CA GLU A 265 -24.60 -0.37 -0.31
C GLU A 265 -25.17 -0.37 -1.74
N LYS A 266 -24.37 -0.79 -2.72
CA LYS A 266 -24.68 -0.60 -4.15
C LYS A 266 -24.54 -1.85 -5.02
N GLY A 267 -24.09 -2.97 -4.46
CA GLY A 267 -23.96 -4.25 -5.14
C GLY A 267 -22.76 -4.36 -6.09
N ALA A 268 -22.67 -5.51 -6.76
CA ALA A 268 -21.53 -5.89 -7.60
C ALA A 268 -21.38 -5.02 -8.85
N GLU A 269 -22.48 -4.69 -9.52
CA GLU A 269 -22.47 -3.91 -10.76
C GLU A 269 -21.93 -2.49 -10.53
N TYR A 270 -22.34 -1.84 -9.44
CA TYR A 270 -21.79 -0.55 -9.07
C TYR A 270 -20.32 -0.65 -8.68
N LEU A 271 -19.92 -1.68 -7.92
CA LEU A 271 -18.51 -1.90 -7.58
C LEU A 271 -17.65 -2.07 -8.84
N ASP A 272 -18.20 -2.67 -9.91
CA ASP A 272 -17.52 -2.80 -11.19
C ASP A 272 -17.19 -1.44 -11.83
N GLY A 273 -18.21 -0.62 -12.06
CA GLY A 273 -18.00 0.75 -12.55
C GLY A 273 -17.11 1.57 -11.62
N PHE A 274 -17.25 1.38 -10.31
CA PHE A 274 -16.44 2.06 -9.30
C PHE A 274 -14.95 1.73 -9.42
N LEU A 275 -14.58 0.45 -9.57
CA LEU A 275 -13.18 0.04 -9.72
C LEU A 275 -12.59 0.49 -11.05
N LYS A 276 -13.39 0.44 -12.13
CA LYS A 276 -12.99 0.99 -13.45
C LYS A 276 -12.64 2.48 -13.39
N GLU A 277 -13.42 3.26 -12.66
CA GLU A 277 -13.20 4.71 -12.56
C GLU A 277 -12.15 5.11 -11.52
N THR A 278 -11.80 4.22 -10.57
CA THR A 278 -10.91 4.55 -9.44
C THR A 278 -9.58 3.82 -9.50
N TYR A 279 -9.59 2.48 -9.50
CA TYR A 279 -8.38 1.66 -9.54
C TYR A 279 -7.77 1.67 -10.94
N ASP A 280 -8.54 1.32 -11.97
CA ASP A 280 -8.00 1.19 -13.33
C ASP A 280 -7.52 2.55 -13.86
N SER A 281 -8.21 3.65 -13.51
CA SER A 281 -7.76 5.01 -13.85
C SER A 281 -6.45 5.40 -13.16
N ALA A 282 -6.23 4.95 -11.91
CA ALA A 282 -4.97 5.15 -11.22
C ALA A 282 -3.85 4.27 -11.81
N PHE A 283 -4.15 3.00 -12.08
CA PHE A 283 -3.21 2.02 -12.63
C PHE A 283 -2.75 2.40 -14.04
N LYS A 284 -3.65 2.94 -14.87
CA LYS A 284 -3.35 3.45 -16.22
C LYS A 284 -2.24 4.48 -16.27
N MET A 285 -2.06 5.28 -15.21
CA MET A 285 -0.99 6.28 -15.16
C MET A 285 0.41 5.65 -15.25
N PHE A 286 0.53 4.36 -14.94
CA PHE A 286 1.79 3.63 -14.96
C PHE A 286 2.06 2.90 -16.28
N TYR A 287 1.06 2.68 -17.15
CA TYR A 287 1.26 2.00 -18.45
C TYR A 287 2.38 2.60 -19.30
N PRO A 288 2.50 3.94 -19.46
CA PRO A 288 3.60 4.52 -20.24
C PRO A 288 4.98 4.14 -19.70
N ILE A 289 5.15 4.09 -18.37
CA ILE A 289 6.41 3.69 -17.74
C ILE A 289 6.71 2.23 -18.09
N TYR A 290 5.73 1.35 -17.92
CA TYR A 290 5.91 -0.06 -18.21
C TYR A 290 6.19 -0.34 -19.69
N ASP A 291 5.65 0.47 -20.61
CA ASP A 291 5.91 0.35 -22.04
C ASP A 291 7.32 0.74 -22.45
N MET A 292 7.95 1.66 -21.73
CA MET A 292 9.33 2.07 -21.98
C MET A 292 10.37 1.04 -21.53
N LEU A 293 10.00 0.12 -20.64
CA LEU A 293 10.90 -0.90 -20.09
C LEU A 293 10.99 -2.14 -21.00
N ASP A 294 12.20 -2.66 -21.15
CA ASP A 294 12.44 -3.98 -21.73
C ASP A 294 12.01 -5.11 -20.78
N ASP A 295 11.97 -6.35 -21.29
CA ASP A 295 11.49 -7.52 -20.54
C ASP A 295 12.30 -7.77 -19.25
N VAL A 296 13.61 -7.53 -19.27
CA VAL A 296 14.50 -7.73 -18.11
C VAL A 296 14.23 -6.70 -17.02
N SER A 297 14.14 -5.44 -17.43
CA SER A 297 13.87 -4.30 -16.54
C SER A 297 12.47 -4.39 -15.94
N LEU A 298 11.49 -4.85 -16.74
CA LEU A 298 10.13 -5.07 -16.29
C LEU A 298 10.04 -6.23 -15.29
N LEU A 299 10.72 -7.35 -15.54
CA LEU A 299 10.83 -8.45 -14.56
C LEU A 299 11.41 -7.95 -13.24
N ARG A 300 12.55 -7.26 -13.27
CA ARG A 300 13.22 -6.73 -12.06
C ARG A 300 12.32 -5.75 -11.29
N LEU A 301 11.59 -4.91 -12.00
CA LEU A 301 10.59 -4.02 -11.41
C LEU A 301 9.50 -4.82 -10.69
N PHE A 302 8.92 -5.84 -11.31
CA PHE A 302 7.87 -6.65 -10.69
C PHE A 302 8.36 -7.52 -9.54
N VAL A 303 9.58 -8.05 -9.61
CA VAL A 303 10.24 -8.71 -8.47
C VAL A 303 10.34 -7.76 -7.28
N ARG A 304 10.82 -6.52 -7.50
CA ARG A 304 10.88 -5.50 -6.44
C ARG A 304 9.49 -5.18 -5.93
N VAL A 305 8.53 -4.92 -6.82
CA VAL A 305 7.14 -4.63 -6.46
C VAL A 305 6.58 -5.75 -5.59
N TRP A 306 6.77 -7.03 -5.90
CA TRP A 306 6.23 -8.12 -5.10
C TRP A 306 6.87 -8.27 -3.72
N HIS A 307 8.19 -8.09 -3.61
CA HIS A 307 8.86 -8.04 -2.30
C HIS A 307 8.30 -6.92 -1.45
N TYR A 308 8.19 -5.70 -2.00
CA TYR A 308 7.59 -4.60 -1.26
C TYR A 308 6.10 -4.82 -1.04
N HIS A 309 5.35 -5.43 -1.95
CA HIS A 309 3.94 -5.78 -1.73
C HIS A 309 3.73 -6.78 -0.59
N GLN A 310 4.80 -7.29 0.05
CA GLN A 310 4.78 -8.27 1.14
C GLN A 310 4.42 -9.68 0.66
N ALA A 311 4.64 -9.99 -0.62
CA ALA A 311 4.41 -11.34 -1.13
C ALA A 311 5.59 -12.26 -0.78
N THR A 312 5.29 -13.55 -0.64
CA THR A 312 6.29 -14.61 -0.77
C THR A 312 6.06 -15.27 -2.12
N PHE A 313 7.09 -15.41 -2.95
CA PHE A 313 6.88 -15.84 -4.33
C PHE A 313 8.06 -16.58 -4.93
N ARG A 314 7.79 -17.26 -6.04
CA ARG A 314 8.77 -17.73 -7.01
C ARG A 314 8.37 -17.26 -8.40
N VAL A 315 9.33 -17.18 -9.30
CA VAL A 315 9.09 -16.82 -10.70
C VAL A 315 9.45 -17.99 -11.59
N GLN A 316 8.61 -18.27 -12.59
CA GLN A 316 8.91 -19.20 -13.68
C GLN A 316 8.89 -18.45 -14.99
N GLU A 317 9.84 -18.75 -15.87
CA GLU A 317 9.83 -18.22 -17.23
C GLU A 317 9.16 -19.21 -18.18
N GLU A 318 8.09 -18.75 -18.85
CA GLU A 318 7.42 -19.45 -19.92
C GLU A 318 7.82 -18.84 -21.28
N GLU A 319 7.38 -19.45 -22.39
CA GLU A 319 7.77 -18.99 -23.73
C GLU A 319 7.42 -17.53 -24.00
N ASN A 320 6.22 -17.11 -23.59
CA ASN A 320 5.60 -15.81 -23.88
C ASN A 320 5.46 -14.88 -22.66
N ARG A 321 5.77 -15.36 -21.44
CA ARG A 321 5.52 -14.61 -20.19
C ARG A 321 6.38 -15.11 -19.03
N PHE A 322 6.38 -14.37 -17.94
CA PHE A 322 6.82 -14.81 -16.63
C PHE A 322 5.60 -15.09 -15.76
N ALA A 323 5.61 -16.20 -15.03
CA ALA A 323 4.58 -16.58 -14.07
C ALA A 323 5.11 -16.35 -12.65
N PHE A 324 4.56 -15.35 -11.97
CA PHE A 324 4.78 -15.12 -10.55
C PHE A 324 3.78 -15.99 -9.77
N ILE A 325 4.32 -16.94 -9.01
CA ILE A 325 3.51 -17.83 -8.16
C ILE A 325 3.63 -17.30 -6.74
N LEU A 326 2.57 -16.64 -6.30
CA LEU A 326 2.49 -15.82 -5.09
C LEU A 326 1.80 -16.61 -3.98
N ASP A 327 2.54 -16.99 -2.94
CA ASP A 327 2.09 -17.88 -1.88
C ASP A 327 2.50 -17.37 -0.48
N PRO A 328 1.74 -16.43 0.11
CA PRO A 328 0.58 -15.74 -0.47
C PRO A 328 0.97 -14.55 -1.37
N CYS A 329 0.02 -14.07 -2.18
CA CYS A 329 0.15 -12.71 -2.71
C CYS A 329 0.04 -11.67 -1.59
N GLY A 330 0.76 -10.57 -1.77
CA GLY A 330 1.13 -9.66 -0.69
C GLY A 330 -0.01 -8.87 -0.03
N SER A 331 -1.19 -8.88 -0.64
CA SER A 331 -2.40 -8.22 -0.16
C SER A 331 -3.56 -9.20 -0.03
N GLY A 332 -4.29 -9.48 -1.12
CA GLY A 332 -5.49 -10.32 -1.09
C GLY A 332 -5.25 -11.73 -0.53
N GLY A 333 -4.09 -12.32 -0.81
CA GLY A 333 -3.64 -13.61 -0.28
C GLY A 333 -3.41 -13.57 1.22
N ARG A 334 -2.61 -12.61 1.67
CA ARG A 334 -2.38 -12.37 3.10
C ARG A 334 -3.67 -12.06 3.85
N MET A 335 -4.55 -11.23 3.28
CA MET A 335 -5.88 -10.95 3.84
C MET A 335 -6.73 -12.21 3.94
N TYR A 336 -6.72 -13.07 2.92
CA TYR A 336 -7.50 -14.30 2.94
C TYR A 336 -6.99 -15.31 3.99
N ARG A 337 -5.69 -15.27 4.29
CA ARG A 337 -5.03 -16.01 5.38
C ARG A 337 -5.03 -15.29 6.72
N ALA A 338 -5.52 -14.06 6.75
CA ALA A 338 -5.57 -13.22 7.94
C ALA A 338 -4.19 -12.83 8.51
N GLU A 339 -3.21 -12.66 7.63
CA GLU A 339 -1.80 -12.38 7.92
C GLU A 339 -1.47 -10.88 7.82
N MET A 340 -2.36 -10.01 8.29
CA MET A 340 -2.17 -8.54 8.29
C MET A 340 -1.46 -8.06 9.56
N HIS A 341 -0.80 -6.89 9.50
CA HIS A 341 0.10 -6.38 10.53
C HIS A 341 -0.46 -6.43 11.96
N LYS A 342 -1.68 -5.92 12.18
CA LYS A 342 -2.35 -5.91 13.50
C LYS A 342 -3.22 -7.15 13.74
N GLY A 343 -3.24 -8.11 12.82
CA GLY A 343 -3.78 -9.46 13.03
C GLY A 343 -5.30 -9.58 13.22
N GLN A 344 -6.07 -8.48 13.24
CA GLN A 344 -7.53 -8.51 13.43
C GLN A 344 -8.33 -8.71 12.13
N PHE A 345 -7.71 -8.51 10.96
CA PHE A 345 -8.40 -8.65 9.69
C PHE A 345 -8.95 -10.06 9.48
N ARG A 346 -10.26 -10.22 9.27
CA ARG A 346 -10.90 -11.49 8.93
C ARG A 346 -12.06 -11.24 7.97
N TYR A 347 -12.10 -11.95 6.84
CA TYR A 347 -13.25 -11.87 5.94
C TYR A 347 -14.50 -12.44 6.61
N GLY A 348 -15.60 -11.68 6.55
CA GLY A 348 -16.87 -12.07 7.15
C GLY A 348 -17.05 -11.62 8.60
N GLU A 349 -16.01 -11.03 9.21
CA GLU A 349 -16.07 -10.41 10.53
C GLU A 349 -15.93 -8.89 10.36
N GLY A 350 -16.85 -8.12 10.94
CA GLY A 350 -16.86 -6.66 10.79
C GLY A 350 -17.15 -6.17 9.37
N ILE A 351 -16.26 -5.34 8.82
CA ILE A 351 -16.44 -4.66 7.53
C ILE A 351 -15.99 -5.51 6.33
N PRO A 352 -14.82 -6.17 6.33
CA PRO A 352 -14.36 -6.93 5.17
C PRO A 352 -15.32 -8.08 4.82
N CYS A 353 -15.75 -8.18 3.56
CA CYS A 353 -16.66 -9.24 3.12
C CYS A 353 -16.12 -10.07 1.94
N LEU A 354 -16.77 -11.22 1.72
CA LEU A 354 -16.65 -12.00 0.50
C LEU A 354 -17.80 -11.61 -0.44
N MET A 355 -17.52 -11.48 -1.73
CA MET A 355 -18.57 -11.39 -2.75
C MET A 355 -19.25 -12.75 -2.88
N LYS A 356 -20.56 -12.79 -2.61
CA LYS A 356 -21.31 -14.04 -2.55
C LYS A 356 -21.63 -14.62 -3.91
N GLU A 357 -22.03 -13.79 -4.85
CA GLU A 357 -22.48 -14.25 -6.17
C GLU A 357 -21.39 -14.11 -7.23
N PRO A 358 -21.28 -15.04 -8.21
CA PRO A 358 -20.43 -14.88 -9.38
C PRO A 358 -20.72 -13.60 -10.16
N ALA A 359 -19.66 -12.89 -10.57
CA ALA A 359 -19.68 -11.73 -11.43
C ALA A 359 -18.36 -11.59 -12.19
N ASN A 360 -18.36 -10.83 -13.30
CA ASN A 360 -17.14 -10.60 -14.07
C ASN A 360 -16.00 -9.98 -13.24
N ILE A 361 -16.34 -9.23 -12.18
CA ILE A 361 -15.36 -8.59 -11.30
C ILE A 361 -14.88 -9.46 -10.13
N ASN A 362 -15.35 -10.70 -9.99
CA ASN A 362 -14.80 -11.65 -9.03
C ASN A 362 -14.34 -12.94 -9.70
N PHE A 363 -13.91 -12.83 -10.95
CA PHE A 363 -13.51 -13.97 -11.78
C PHE A 363 -14.62 -15.00 -11.99
N ASN A 364 -15.90 -14.58 -11.92
CA ASN A 364 -17.07 -15.46 -11.94
C ASN A 364 -17.03 -16.53 -10.85
N ARG A 365 -16.54 -16.17 -9.65
CA ARG A 365 -16.42 -17.07 -8.49
C ARG A 365 -17.41 -16.71 -7.38
N LYS A 366 -17.89 -17.75 -6.72
CA LYS A 366 -18.65 -17.64 -5.47
C LYS A 366 -17.70 -17.40 -4.29
N ASP A 367 -18.17 -16.67 -3.29
CA ASP A 367 -17.46 -16.43 -2.01
C ASP A 367 -16.03 -15.89 -2.21
N PHE A 368 -15.87 -14.96 -3.13
CA PHE A 368 -14.57 -14.44 -3.54
C PHE A 368 -14.10 -13.26 -2.65
N PRO A 369 -12.82 -13.18 -2.25
CA PRO A 369 -12.28 -12.06 -1.48
C PRO A 369 -12.55 -10.72 -2.17
N ILE A 370 -13.28 -9.82 -1.52
CA ILE A 370 -13.72 -8.61 -2.21
C ILE A 370 -12.55 -7.70 -2.58
N TYR A 371 -11.46 -7.72 -1.80
CA TYR A 371 -10.26 -6.98 -2.16
C TYR A 371 -9.73 -7.37 -3.54
N CYS A 372 -9.77 -8.66 -3.90
CA CYS A 372 -9.22 -9.17 -5.15
C CYS A 372 -10.05 -8.78 -6.39
N THR A 373 -11.16 -8.07 -6.23
CA THR A 373 -12.01 -7.63 -7.34
C THR A 373 -11.32 -6.63 -8.26
N HIS A 374 -10.42 -5.81 -7.71
CA HIS A 374 -9.60 -4.89 -8.50
C HIS A 374 -8.70 -5.64 -9.50
N CYS A 375 -8.27 -6.88 -9.18
CA CYS A 375 -7.48 -7.71 -10.09
C CYS A 375 -8.30 -8.10 -11.33
N ALA A 376 -9.57 -8.45 -11.15
CA ALA A 376 -10.46 -8.77 -12.25
C ALA A 376 -10.77 -7.54 -13.13
N SER A 377 -10.92 -6.36 -12.50
CA SER A 377 -11.05 -5.08 -13.21
C SER A 377 -9.82 -4.80 -14.07
N SER A 378 -8.62 -4.92 -13.48
CA SER A 378 -7.35 -4.72 -14.18
C SER A 378 -7.15 -5.70 -15.34
N ASN A 379 -7.53 -6.98 -15.17
CA ASN A 379 -7.51 -7.94 -16.27
C ASN A 379 -8.36 -7.48 -17.45
N ARG A 380 -9.61 -7.03 -17.20
CA ARG A 380 -10.46 -6.50 -18.29
C ARG A 380 -9.82 -5.30 -18.96
N ASP A 381 -9.29 -4.37 -18.16
CA ASP A 381 -8.63 -3.18 -18.70
C ASP A 381 -7.42 -3.52 -19.59
N GLN A 382 -6.60 -4.49 -19.19
CA GLN A 382 -5.47 -4.98 -19.98
C GLN A 382 -5.94 -5.66 -21.27
N PHE A 383 -6.97 -6.52 -21.19
CA PHE A 383 -7.58 -7.18 -22.34
C PHE A 383 -8.30 -6.20 -23.30
N GLU A 384 -8.63 -4.99 -22.87
CA GLU A 384 -9.23 -3.93 -23.68
C GLU A 384 -8.21 -3.06 -24.46
N GLY A 385 -6.99 -3.57 -24.68
CA GLY A 385 -5.99 -2.96 -25.55
C GLY A 385 -4.82 -2.31 -24.80
N ASN A 386 -4.70 -2.54 -23.50
CA ASN A 386 -3.59 -2.03 -22.68
C ASN A 386 -2.47 -3.10 -22.49
N PRO A 387 -1.28 -2.73 -22.00
CA PRO A 387 -0.17 -3.66 -21.79
C PRO A 387 -0.52 -4.86 -20.88
N PHE A 388 -0.02 -6.05 -21.19
CA PHE A 388 -0.22 -7.28 -20.39
C PHE A 388 0.88 -7.43 -19.34
N ILE A 389 0.79 -6.63 -18.29
CA ILE A 389 1.84 -6.50 -17.27
C ILE A 389 1.46 -7.08 -15.91
N PHE A 390 0.18 -7.36 -15.69
CA PHE A 390 -0.34 -7.80 -14.39
C PHE A 390 -1.60 -8.64 -14.61
N VAL A 391 -1.49 -9.75 -15.34
CA VAL A 391 -2.65 -10.57 -15.70
C VAL A 391 -2.82 -11.67 -14.67
N ILE A 392 -3.91 -11.65 -13.90
CA ILE A 392 -4.16 -12.60 -12.81
C ILE A 392 -4.95 -13.82 -13.27
N ASP A 393 -4.51 -15.02 -12.88
CA ASP A 393 -5.35 -16.22 -12.91
C ASP A 393 -6.23 -16.25 -11.66
N GLY A 394 -7.47 -15.78 -11.80
CA GLY A 394 -8.44 -15.69 -10.72
C GLY A 394 -8.90 -17.05 -10.19
N HIS A 395 -8.58 -18.16 -10.85
CA HIS A 395 -8.93 -19.52 -10.39
C HIS A 395 -7.77 -20.27 -9.73
N SER A 396 -6.56 -19.67 -9.72
CA SER A 396 -5.41 -20.22 -8.99
C SER A 396 -5.62 -20.20 -7.48
N GLN A 397 -6.05 -19.07 -6.93
CA GLN A 397 -6.29 -18.90 -5.49
C GLN A 397 -7.66 -19.44 -5.06
N LYS A 398 -7.82 -20.76 -4.97
CA LYS A 398 -9.12 -21.41 -4.71
C LYS A 398 -9.62 -21.24 -3.28
N ASP A 399 -8.71 -21.25 -2.33
CA ASP A 399 -8.93 -21.18 -0.88
C ASP A 399 -7.82 -20.36 -0.22
N PRO A 400 -7.89 -20.06 1.09
CA PRO A 400 -6.86 -19.28 1.78
C PRO A 400 -5.43 -19.81 1.58
N GLY A 401 -5.22 -21.13 1.55
CA GLY A 401 -3.91 -21.77 1.44
C GLY A 401 -3.40 -21.89 -0.01
N SER A 402 -4.23 -21.63 -1.00
CA SER A 402 -3.83 -21.68 -2.41
C SER A 402 -3.02 -20.44 -2.83
N PRO A 403 -2.05 -20.58 -3.75
CA PRO A 403 -1.32 -19.45 -4.31
C PRO A 403 -2.18 -18.64 -5.29
N CYS A 404 -1.83 -17.38 -5.48
CA CYS A 404 -2.27 -16.58 -6.62
C CYS A 404 -1.20 -16.65 -7.72
N ILE A 405 -1.62 -16.65 -8.99
CA ILE A 405 -0.70 -16.61 -10.14
C ILE A 405 -0.92 -15.31 -10.90
N GLU A 406 0.15 -14.56 -11.06
CA GLU A 406 0.24 -13.37 -11.88
C GLU A 406 1.13 -13.63 -13.09
N TYR A 407 0.69 -13.19 -14.26
CA TYR A 407 1.42 -13.30 -15.51
C TYR A 407 1.86 -11.93 -16.01
N LEU A 408 3.17 -11.84 -16.23
CA LEU A 408 3.84 -10.72 -16.87
C LEU A 408 4.24 -11.13 -18.30
N TYR A 409 3.53 -10.64 -19.32
CA TYR A 409 3.81 -11.04 -20.70
C TYR A 409 5.01 -10.29 -21.28
N LYS A 410 5.82 -11.01 -22.06
CA LYS A 410 6.98 -10.44 -22.77
C LYS A 410 6.52 -9.49 -23.86
N LYS A 411 7.27 -8.42 -24.12
CA LYS A 411 6.90 -7.36 -25.08
C LYS A 411 6.67 -7.89 -26.50
N ALA A 412 7.50 -8.82 -26.94
CA ALA A 412 7.43 -9.41 -28.28
C ALA A 412 6.48 -10.61 -28.37
N ALA A 413 5.85 -11.03 -27.27
CA ALA A 413 4.95 -12.16 -27.28
C ALA A 413 3.66 -11.85 -28.07
N PRO A 414 3.11 -12.83 -28.81
CA PRO A 414 1.73 -12.74 -29.29
C PRO A 414 0.80 -12.45 -28.11
N ARG A 415 -0.18 -11.56 -28.32
CA ARG A 415 -1.22 -11.25 -27.32
C ARG A 415 -2.30 -12.33 -27.28
N GLU A 416 -1.85 -13.56 -27.09
CA GLU A 416 -2.69 -14.73 -26.98
C GLU A 416 -2.98 -15.01 -25.51
N VAL A 417 -4.27 -15.06 -25.19
CA VAL A 417 -4.77 -15.33 -23.84
C VAL A 417 -5.73 -16.50 -23.97
N SER A 418 -5.62 -17.48 -23.07
CA SER A 418 -6.47 -18.66 -23.14
C SER A 418 -7.95 -18.28 -23.02
N PRO A 419 -8.87 -19.01 -23.69
CA PRO A 419 -10.31 -18.73 -23.58
C PRO A 419 -10.82 -18.72 -22.13
N GLY A 420 -10.26 -19.57 -21.25
CA GLY A 420 -10.59 -19.59 -19.83
C GLY A 420 -10.18 -18.31 -19.10
N MET A 421 -9.00 -17.76 -19.41
CA MET A 421 -8.51 -16.51 -18.81
C MET A 421 -9.32 -15.28 -19.24
N LEU A 422 -9.93 -15.30 -20.43
CA LEU A 422 -10.86 -14.28 -20.89
C LEU A 422 -12.25 -14.45 -20.26
N ALA A 423 -12.74 -15.70 -20.23
CA ALA A 423 -14.07 -16.02 -19.73
C ALA A 423 -14.23 -15.72 -18.23
N GLN A 424 -13.19 -15.91 -17.41
CA GLN A 424 -13.23 -15.56 -15.97
C GLN A 424 -13.62 -14.09 -15.75
N VAL A 425 -13.30 -13.18 -16.68
CA VAL A 425 -13.67 -11.76 -16.59
C VAL A 425 -14.73 -11.33 -17.60
N GLY A 426 -15.47 -12.29 -18.16
CA GLY A 426 -16.62 -12.02 -19.04
C GLY A 426 -16.26 -11.61 -20.47
N LEU A 427 -15.03 -11.83 -20.91
CA LEU A 427 -14.58 -11.50 -22.27
C LEU A 427 -14.46 -12.76 -23.14
N LYS A 428 -14.53 -12.56 -24.46
CA LYS A 428 -14.39 -13.63 -25.47
C LYS A 428 -13.14 -13.47 -26.35
N ALA A 429 -12.60 -12.26 -26.42
CA ALA A 429 -11.44 -11.92 -27.21
C ALA A 429 -10.69 -10.75 -26.58
N VAL A 430 -9.39 -10.66 -26.89
CA VAL A 430 -8.56 -9.50 -26.57
C VAL A 430 -8.80 -8.41 -27.62
N ARG A 431 -8.94 -7.16 -27.20
CA ARG A 431 -8.95 -6.02 -28.11
C ARG A 431 -7.52 -5.72 -28.59
N PRO A 432 -7.29 -5.52 -29.90
CA PRO A 432 -5.99 -5.07 -30.39
C PRO A 432 -5.57 -3.76 -29.72
N ARG A 433 -4.27 -3.62 -29.50
CA ARG A 433 -3.68 -2.37 -29.02
C ARG A 433 -3.82 -1.30 -30.12
N PRO A 434 -4.24 -0.06 -29.79
CA PRO A 434 -4.38 1.02 -30.76
C PRO A 434 -3.07 1.47 -31.38
#